data_AF-A0AA40DWN1-F1
#
_entry.id   AF-A0AA40DWN1-F1
#
_cell.length_a   1.000
_cell.length_b   1.000
_cell.length_c   1.000
_cell.angle_alpha   90.00
_cell.angle_beta   90.00
_cell.angle_gamma   90.00
#
_symmetry.space_group_name_H-M   'P 1'
#
loop_
_entity.id
_entity.type
_entity.pdbx_description
1 polymer ?
#
loop_
_entity_poly.entity_id
_entity_poly.type
_entity_poly.pdbx_seq_one_letter_code
_entity_poly.pdbx_strand_id
1 'polypeptide(L)'
;MAEHEEDDGDDEVEREKLALMLPTGSSNFAPKPLMTFMVYKPEMQCEICWTTGLELPEDPSLGGESDPEVDNATPELLPCGHVFCHECITRWYEGKNYFCPSCKAELVYGCDRDHSIPPIPLAQSTIGGIPKTLPEGGEIPARCTDCEESVIKDRQAVILRELRGRIAELQHQFREGDEDAERQLADFYRHQEVLREDQQELNFRKFTYSSW
;
A
#
# COMPACT_ATOMS: atom_id res chain seq x y z
N MET A 1 4.05 54.86 -24.78
CA MET A 1 4.41 53.47 -25.13
C MET A 1 4.91 52.87 -23.84
N ALA A 2 4.07 52.06 -23.19
CA ALA A 2 4.41 51.41 -21.93
C ALA A 2 5.10 50.09 -22.30
N GLU A 3 6.36 49.97 -21.92
CA GLU A 3 7.14 48.75 -22.07
C GLU A 3 6.68 47.80 -20.97
N HIS A 4 6.18 46.64 -21.39
CA HIS A 4 5.85 45.51 -20.52
C HIS A 4 7.19 44.80 -20.29
N GLU A 5 7.79 45.01 -19.12
CA GLU A 5 8.91 44.18 -18.66
C GLU A 5 8.30 42.83 -18.26
N GLU A 6 8.54 41.81 -19.07
CA GLU A 6 8.15 40.43 -18.78
C GLU A 6 9.05 39.91 -17.65
N ASP A 7 8.38 39.48 -16.58
CA ASP A 7 8.94 38.94 -15.35
C ASP A 7 9.41 37.50 -15.59
N ASP A 8 10.58 37.35 -16.21
CA ASP A 8 11.25 36.07 -16.48
C ASP A 8 11.85 35.42 -15.20
N GLY A 9 11.68 36.05 -14.03
CA GLY A 9 12.34 35.65 -12.78
C GLY A 9 11.68 34.47 -12.06
N ASP A 10 10.40 34.19 -12.32
CA ASP A 10 9.66 33.14 -11.59
C ASP A 10 9.96 31.73 -12.11
N ASP A 11 10.25 31.57 -13.41
CA ASP A 11 10.52 30.27 -14.03
C ASP A 11 11.91 29.71 -13.66
N GLU A 12 12.90 30.58 -13.43
CA GLU A 12 14.25 30.18 -13.04
C GLU A 12 14.29 29.72 -11.57
N VAL A 13 13.53 30.36 -10.70
CA VAL A 13 13.41 30.01 -9.27
C VAL A 13 12.63 28.70 -9.07
N GLU A 14 11.56 28.48 -9.85
CA GLU A 14 10.85 27.19 -9.87
C GLU A 14 11.77 26.06 -10.37
N ARG A 15 12.56 26.31 -11.43
CA ARG A 15 13.55 25.36 -11.95
C ARG A 15 14.68 25.06 -10.98
N GLU A 16 15.21 26.06 -10.27
CA GLU A 16 16.23 25.85 -9.23
C GLU A 16 15.66 25.10 -8.02
N LYS A 17 14.42 25.37 -7.62
CA LYS A 17 13.74 24.59 -6.57
C LYS A 17 13.49 23.14 -6.99
N LEU A 18 13.12 22.90 -8.24
CA LEU A 18 13.00 21.57 -8.83
C LEU A 18 14.37 20.86 -8.89
N ALA A 19 15.43 21.57 -9.26
CA ALA A 19 16.80 21.04 -9.30
C ALA A 19 17.36 20.73 -7.89
N LEU A 20 16.98 21.49 -6.87
CA LEU A 20 17.32 21.23 -5.46
C LEU A 20 16.53 20.03 -4.86
N MET A 21 15.41 19.64 -5.48
CA MET A 21 14.63 18.46 -5.10
C MET A 21 15.06 17.20 -5.86
N LEU A 22 15.85 17.32 -6.91
CA LEU A 22 16.41 16.19 -7.63
C LEU A 22 17.74 15.79 -6.98
N PRO A 23 17.90 14.54 -6.51
CA PRO A 23 19.14 14.10 -5.90
C PRO A 23 20.30 14.28 -6.89
N THR A 24 21.32 15.03 -6.48
CA THR A 24 22.54 15.22 -7.27
C THR A 24 23.38 13.96 -7.17
N GLY A 25 23.26 13.09 -8.17
CA GLY A 25 23.94 11.80 -8.26
C GLY A 25 23.04 10.73 -8.87
N SER A 26 23.61 9.58 -9.25
CA SER A 26 22.92 8.38 -9.73
C SER A 26 22.16 7.69 -8.58
N SER A 27 21.34 8.42 -7.83
CA SER A 27 20.60 7.85 -6.70
C SER A 27 19.38 7.09 -7.20
N ASN A 28 19.08 5.96 -6.57
CA ASN A 28 17.86 5.20 -6.81
C ASN A 28 16.66 5.70 -5.96
N PHE A 29 16.62 6.99 -5.61
CA PHE A 29 15.65 7.56 -4.69
C PHE A 29 14.50 8.25 -5.44
N ALA A 30 13.29 7.73 -5.26
CA ALA A 30 12.04 8.17 -5.87
C ALA A 30 11.00 8.52 -4.79
N PRO A 31 11.10 9.69 -4.12
CA PRO A 31 10.18 10.07 -3.05
C PRO A 31 8.74 10.28 -3.54
N LYS A 32 8.56 10.63 -4.82
CA LYS A 32 7.25 10.74 -5.47
C LYS A 32 7.25 9.91 -6.76
N PRO A 33 7.04 8.58 -6.68
CA PRO A 33 7.28 7.65 -7.79
C PRO A 33 6.62 8.07 -9.10
N LEU A 34 5.36 8.49 -9.05
CA LEU A 34 4.63 8.97 -10.24
C LEU A 34 5.37 10.14 -10.92
N MET A 35 5.81 11.13 -10.16
CA MET A 35 6.55 12.27 -10.70
C MET A 35 7.96 11.87 -11.15
N THR A 36 8.67 11.06 -10.35
CA THR A 36 10.02 10.59 -10.66
C THR A 36 10.06 9.84 -12.00
N PHE A 37 9.17 8.88 -12.21
CA PHE A 37 9.23 8.02 -13.41
C PHE A 37 8.44 8.56 -14.60
N MET A 38 7.36 9.32 -14.40
CA MET A 38 6.54 9.80 -15.54
C MET A 38 6.94 11.18 -16.04
N VAL A 39 7.44 12.04 -15.15
CA VAL A 39 7.74 13.46 -15.46
C VAL A 39 9.25 13.69 -15.53
N TYR A 40 9.99 13.35 -14.49
CA TYR A 40 11.43 13.64 -14.43
C TYR A 40 12.27 12.65 -15.24
N LYS A 41 11.89 11.37 -15.25
CA LYS A 41 12.55 10.28 -16.00
C LYS A 41 14.08 10.28 -15.84
N PRO A 42 14.61 10.26 -14.59
CA PRO A 42 16.05 10.23 -14.39
C PRO A 42 16.64 8.89 -14.82
N GLU A 43 17.90 8.91 -15.24
CA GLU A 43 18.69 7.69 -15.39
C GLU A 43 19.02 7.14 -13.99
N MET A 44 18.33 6.08 -13.58
CA MET A 44 18.54 5.42 -12.29
C MET A 44 19.21 4.06 -12.46
N GLN A 45 20.05 3.68 -11.50
CA GLN A 45 20.70 2.38 -11.45
C GLN A 45 20.41 1.72 -10.11
N CYS A 46 20.32 0.39 -10.10
CA CYS A 46 20.22 -0.37 -8.87
C CYS A 46 21.50 -0.22 -8.05
N GLU A 47 21.43 0.38 -6.86
CA GLU A 47 22.59 0.60 -5.98
C GLU A 47 23.12 -0.69 -5.32
N ILE A 48 22.47 -1.84 -5.51
CA ILE A 48 22.98 -3.13 -5.05
C ILE A 48 23.95 -3.72 -6.07
N CYS A 49 23.54 -3.82 -7.35
CA CYS A 49 24.36 -4.44 -8.39
C CYS A 49 25.15 -3.46 -9.24
N TRP A 50 24.74 -2.19 -9.31
CA TRP A 50 25.32 -1.13 -10.16
C TRP A 50 25.34 -1.43 -11.66
N THR A 51 24.68 -2.50 -12.09
CA THR A 51 24.64 -2.94 -13.50
C THR A 51 23.28 -2.73 -14.14
N THR A 52 22.22 -2.83 -13.35
CA THR A 52 20.84 -2.81 -13.86
C THR A 52 20.30 -1.38 -13.83
N GLY A 53 19.88 -0.88 -15.00
CA GLY A 53 19.11 0.36 -15.12
C GLY A 53 17.69 0.16 -14.60
N LEU A 54 17.15 1.15 -13.88
CA LEU A 54 15.84 1.11 -13.25
C LEU A 54 14.85 1.91 -14.10
N GLU A 55 14.51 1.36 -15.27
CA GLU A 55 13.54 1.97 -16.18
C GLU A 55 12.14 1.40 -15.92
N LEU A 56 11.12 2.25 -16.05
CA LEU A 56 9.74 1.82 -15.87
C LEU A 56 9.31 0.99 -17.10
N PRO A 57 9.08 -0.32 -16.97
CA PRO A 57 8.71 -1.15 -18.10
C PRO A 57 7.40 -0.65 -18.73
N GLU A 58 7.39 -0.60 -20.06
CA GLU A 58 6.16 -0.45 -20.85
C GLU A 58 5.34 -1.73 -20.71
N ASP A 59 4.03 -1.61 -20.54
CA ASP A 59 3.16 -2.76 -20.44
C ASP A 59 3.31 -3.63 -21.71
N PRO A 60 3.53 -4.95 -21.60
CA PRO A 60 3.53 -5.81 -22.76
C PRO A 60 2.17 -5.65 -23.46
N SER A 61 2.22 -5.16 -24.69
CA SER A 61 1.09 -4.84 -25.54
C SER A 61 -0.02 -5.90 -25.43
N LEU A 62 -1.11 -5.60 -24.71
CA LEU A 62 -2.39 -6.32 -24.70
C LEU A 62 -2.29 -7.80 -25.10
N GLY A 63 -1.64 -8.58 -24.24
CA GLY A 63 -1.29 -9.97 -24.51
C GLY A 63 -1.53 -10.87 -23.31
N GLY A 64 -2.78 -11.00 -22.88
CA GLY A 64 -3.21 -12.06 -21.96
C GLY A 64 -3.42 -11.63 -20.52
N GLU A 65 -4.51 -12.12 -19.97
CA GLU A 65 -5.04 -11.96 -18.62
C GLU A 65 -4.23 -12.70 -17.52
N SER A 66 -2.90 -12.51 -17.55
CA SER A 66 -1.98 -12.96 -16.49
C SER A 66 -1.27 -11.75 -15.87
N ASP A 67 -0.99 -11.84 -14.57
CA ASP A 67 -0.22 -10.83 -13.82
C ASP A 67 1.03 -10.39 -14.61
N PRO A 68 1.40 -9.09 -14.58
CA PRO A 68 2.58 -8.61 -15.29
C PRO A 68 3.79 -9.45 -14.88
N GLU A 69 4.47 -10.03 -15.86
CA GLU A 69 5.62 -10.89 -15.63
C GLU A 69 6.76 -10.02 -15.07
N VAL A 70 6.98 -10.11 -13.75
CA VAL A 70 8.06 -9.40 -13.07
C VAL A 70 9.37 -10.07 -13.45
N ASP A 71 10.21 -9.37 -14.21
CA ASP A 71 11.54 -9.84 -14.58
C ASP A 71 12.58 -9.42 -13.53
N ASN A 72 13.81 -9.95 -13.65
CA ASN A 72 14.90 -9.63 -12.73
C ASN A 72 15.30 -8.15 -12.73
N ALA A 73 15.02 -7.42 -13.81
CA ALA A 73 15.37 -6.02 -14.00
C ALA A 73 14.29 -5.06 -13.48
N THR A 74 13.07 -5.57 -13.25
CA THR A 74 11.89 -4.80 -12.88
C THR A 74 12.21 -3.96 -11.64
N PRO A 75 12.03 -2.63 -11.71
CA PRO A 75 12.27 -1.77 -10.57
C PRO A 75 11.22 -2.00 -9.50
N GLU A 76 11.65 -2.22 -8.27
CA GLU A 76 10.81 -2.38 -7.10
C GLU A 76 11.03 -1.25 -6.11
N LEU A 77 9.93 -0.68 -5.65
CA LEU A 77 9.91 0.46 -4.75
C LEU A 77 9.69 0.01 -3.30
N LEU A 78 10.46 0.60 -2.39
CA LEU A 78 10.28 0.45 -0.95
C LEU A 78 9.49 1.63 -0.35
N PRO A 79 8.85 1.47 0.83
CA PRO A 79 8.16 2.55 1.53
C PRO A 79 8.99 3.81 1.73
N CYS A 80 10.29 3.65 1.96
CA CYS A 80 11.20 4.77 2.14
C CYS A 80 11.47 5.58 0.87
N GLY A 81 11.02 5.13 -0.31
CA GLY A 81 11.23 5.76 -1.61
C GLY A 81 12.45 5.27 -2.39
N HIS A 82 13.26 4.35 -1.85
CA HIS A 82 14.38 3.78 -2.62
C HIS A 82 13.90 2.65 -3.55
N VAL A 83 14.53 2.55 -4.72
CA VAL A 83 14.17 1.61 -5.78
C VAL A 83 15.33 0.66 -6.08
N PHE A 84 15.07 -0.62 -6.28
CA PHE A 84 16.09 -1.61 -6.63
C PHE A 84 15.56 -2.54 -7.71
N CYS A 85 16.41 -3.26 -8.42
CA CYS A 85 15.90 -4.29 -9.32
C CYS A 85 15.38 -5.49 -8.52
N HIS A 86 14.33 -6.14 -9.03
CA HIS A 86 13.64 -7.28 -8.44
C HIS A 86 14.60 -8.36 -7.94
N GLU A 87 15.57 -8.78 -8.76
CA GLU A 87 16.52 -9.84 -8.39
C GLU A 87 17.33 -9.49 -7.14
N CYS A 88 17.77 -8.24 -7.02
CA CYS A 88 18.63 -7.82 -5.92
C CYS A 88 17.85 -7.70 -4.61
N ILE A 89 16.68 -7.06 -4.64
CA ILE A 89 15.90 -6.85 -3.42
C ILE A 89 15.21 -8.14 -2.95
N THR A 90 14.82 -9.03 -3.88
CA THR A 90 14.31 -10.36 -3.52
C THR A 90 15.37 -11.15 -2.76
N ARG A 91 16.60 -11.25 -3.29
CA ARG A 91 17.72 -11.90 -2.57
C ARG A 91 18.02 -11.27 -1.23
N TRP A 92 17.86 -9.95 -1.12
CA TRP A 92 18.03 -9.23 0.13
C TRP A 92 17.03 -9.70 1.20
N TYR A 93 15.77 -9.85 0.81
CA TYR A 93 14.68 -10.35 1.66
C TYR A 93 14.81 -11.85 1.98
N GLU A 94 15.27 -12.68 1.04
CA GLU A 94 15.58 -14.10 1.28
C GLU A 94 16.62 -14.27 2.41
N GLY A 95 17.56 -13.33 2.51
CA GLY A 95 18.52 -13.23 3.62
C GLY A 95 17.94 -12.75 4.94
N LYS A 96 16.62 -12.54 5.03
CA LYS A 96 15.89 -11.96 6.19
C LYS A 96 16.34 -10.55 6.55
N ASN A 97 16.74 -9.75 5.56
CA ASN A 97 17.12 -8.35 5.77
C ASN A 97 15.91 -7.43 5.54
N TYR A 98 15.12 -7.19 6.58
CA TYR A 98 13.92 -6.33 6.51
C TYR A 98 14.23 -4.85 6.78
N PHE A 99 15.25 -4.34 6.10
CA PHE A 99 15.63 -2.93 6.13
C PHE A 99 16.15 -2.49 4.77
N CYS A 100 15.96 -1.21 4.44
CA CYS A 100 16.40 -0.65 3.17
C CYS A 100 17.93 -0.75 3.00
N PRO A 101 18.44 -1.30 1.89
CA PRO A 101 19.88 -1.36 1.61
C PRO A 101 20.57 0.00 1.63
N SER A 102 19.91 1.06 1.13
CA SER A 102 20.48 2.41 1.02
C SER A 102 20.34 3.22 2.32
N CYS A 103 19.13 3.41 2.84
CA CYS A 103 18.89 4.30 4.00
C CYS A 103 18.68 3.60 5.34
N LYS A 104 18.65 2.26 5.38
CA LYS A 104 18.44 1.44 6.59
C LYS A 104 17.08 1.63 7.28
N ALA A 105 16.10 2.26 6.62
CA ALA A 105 14.72 2.29 7.10
C ALA A 105 14.18 0.87 7.30
N GLU A 106 13.45 0.64 8.38
CA GLU A 106 12.84 -0.66 8.70
C GLU A 106 11.69 -0.96 7.73
N LEU A 107 11.59 -2.21 7.27
CA LEU A 107 10.64 -2.67 6.25
C LEU A 107 9.72 -3.75 6.82
N VAL A 108 9.15 -3.49 7.99
CA VAL A 108 8.27 -4.42 8.71
C VAL A 108 6.98 -3.72 9.11
N TYR A 109 5.90 -4.48 9.19
CA TYR A 109 4.63 -4.00 9.71
C TYR A 109 4.68 -3.85 11.24
N GLY A 110 3.73 -3.09 11.80
CA GLY A 110 3.61 -2.95 13.25
C GLY A 110 3.06 -4.20 13.98
N CYS A 111 2.53 -5.20 13.26
CA CYS A 111 1.83 -6.33 13.87
C CYS A 111 2.79 -7.35 14.48
N ASP A 112 3.94 -7.56 13.83
CA ASP A 112 5.03 -8.39 14.28
C ASP A 112 6.30 -7.98 13.52
N ARG A 113 7.47 -8.13 14.15
CA ARG A 113 8.77 -7.79 13.53
C ARG A 113 9.18 -8.75 12.42
N ASP A 114 8.52 -9.90 12.32
CA ASP A 114 8.77 -10.90 11.28
C ASP A 114 7.89 -10.73 10.03
N HIS A 115 6.91 -9.81 10.07
CA HIS A 115 6.09 -9.51 8.89
C HIS A 115 6.72 -8.38 8.09
N SER A 116 7.42 -8.75 7.02
CA SER A 116 8.07 -7.79 6.12
C SER A 116 7.08 -7.15 5.16
N ILE A 117 7.28 -5.87 4.89
CA ILE A 117 6.57 -5.13 3.85
C ILE A 117 7.15 -5.56 2.49
N PRO A 118 6.34 -6.12 1.58
CA PRO A 118 6.83 -6.49 0.26
C PRO A 118 7.20 -5.23 -0.54
N PRO A 119 8.31 -5.23 -1.29
CA PRO A 119 8.55 -4.20 -2.30
C PRO A 119 7.43 -4.20 -3.35
N ILE A 120 7.15 -3.03 -3.92
CA ILE A 120 6.13 -2.87 -4.96
C ILE A 120 6.79 -2.84 -6.34
N PRO A 121 6.51 -3.80 -7.24
CA PRO A 121 6.97 -3.73 -8.62
C PRO A 121 6.37 -2.53 -9.35
N LEU A 122 7.24 -1.77 -10.01
CA LEU A 122 6.86 -0.59 -10.77
C LEU A 122 6.70 -0.95 -12.26
N ALA A 123 5.56 -0.58 -12.82
CA ALA A 123 5.27 -0.59 -14.25
C ALA A 123 4.42 0.63 -14.62
N GLN A 124 4.31 0.96 -15.91
CA GLN A 124 3.46 2.07 -16.36
C GLN A 124 1.99 1.91 -15.93
N SER A 125 1.47 0.67 -15.92
CA SER A 125 0.11 0.37 -15.43
C SER A 125 -0.06 0.50 -13.92
N THR A 126 0.98 0.20 -13.13
CA THR A 126 0.89 0.14 -11.66
C THR A 126 1.28 1.44 -10.98
N ILE A 127 2.08 2.31 -11.63
CA ILE A 127 2.64 3.54 -11.04
C ILE A 127 1.59 4.49 -10.47
N GLY A 128 0.39 4.53 -11.05
CA GLY A 128 -0.71 5.39 -10.59
C GLY A 128 -1.44 4.88 -9.35
N GLY A 129 -1.27 3.61 -8.99
CA GLY A 129 -1.92 2.96 -7.84
C GLY A 129 -1.02 2.82 -6.62
N ILE A 130 0.21 3.33 -6.67
CA ILE A 130 1.19 3.14 -5.60
C ILE A 130 0.81 3.99 -4.38
N PRO A 131 0.88 3.44 -3.15
CA PRO A 131 0.72 4.22 -1.93
C PRO A 131 1.79 5.29 -1.80
N LYS A 132 1.47 6.38 -1.10
CA LYS A 132 2.46 7.42 -0.80
C LYS A 132 3.67 6.82 -0.10
N THR A 133 4.87 7.23 -0.51
CA THR A 133 6.10 6.86 0.20
C THR A 133 6.18 7.61 1.54
N LEU A 134 7.06 7.19 2.45
CA LEU A 134 7.30 7.88 3.73
C LEU A 134 7.71 9.36 3.54
N PRO A 135 8.65 9.70 2.61
CA PRO A 135 8.93 11.11 2.30
C PRO A 135 7.74 11.93 1.78
N GLU A 136 6.76 11.28 1.14
CA GLU A 136 5.52 11.93 0.68
C GLU A 136 4.45 12.04 1.80
N GLY A 137 4.77 11.59 3.02
CA GLY A 137 3.84 11.53 4.14
C GLY A 137 2.93 10.30 4.11
N GLY A 138 3.33 9.23 3.42
CA GLY A 138 2.74 7.91 3.58
C GLY A 138 3.09 7.29 4.93
N GLU A 139 2.35 6.25 5.29
CA GLU A 139 2.51 5.54 6.56
C GLU A 139 2.56 4.04 6.33
N ILE A 140 3.34 3.35 7.16
CA ILE A 140 3.34 1.89 7.21
C ILE A 140 2.17 1.45 8.10
N PRO A 141 1.28 0.57 7.62
CA PRO A 141 0.19 0.07 8.43
C PRO A 141 0.66 -0.63 9.71
N ALA A 142 -0.13 -0.46 10.78
CA ALA A 142 0.10 -1.18 12.02
C ALA A 142 -0.03 -2.70 11.86
N ARG A 143 -0.68 -3.20 10.80
CA ARG A 143 -0.87 -4.62 10.54
C ARG A 143 -0.82 -4.91 9.05
N CYS A 144 -0.24 -6.06 8.68
CA CYS A 144 -0.34 -6.57 7.33
C CYS A 144 -1.78 -7.03 7.02
N THR A 145 -2.09 -7.22 5.74
CA THR A 145 -3.41 -7.67 5.25
C THR A 145 -3.87 -8.96 5.94
N ASP A 146 -2.97 -9.92 6.13
CA ASP A 146 -3.31 -11.20 6.76
C ASP A 146 -3.64 -11.06 8.25
N CYS A 147 -2.85 -10.27 8.99
CA CYS A 147 -3.10 -10.00 10.41
C CYS A 147 -4.40 -9.23 10.60
N GLU A 148 -4.68 -8.26 9.72
CA GLU A 148 -5.93 -7.51 9.79
C GLU A 148 -7.13 -8.41 9.45
N GLU A 149 -7.03 -9.24 8.40
CA GLU A 149 -8.08 -10.19 8.05
C GLU A 149 -8.34 -11.19 9.19
N SER A 150 -7.29 -11.65 9.88
CA SER A 150 -7.44 -12.50 11.07
C SER A 150 -8.25 -11.80 12.17
N VAL A 151 -7.95 -10.53 12.45
CA VAL A 151 -8.63 -9.77 13.50
C VAL A 151 -10.11 -9.58 13.17
N ILE A 152 -10.43 -9.26 11.91
CA ILE A 152 -11.82 -9.10 11.49
C ILE A 152 -12.55 -10.44 11.59
N LYS A 153 -11.93 -11.55 11.14
CA LYS A 153 -12.52 -12.89 11.27
C LYS A 153 -12.75 -13.28 12.73
N ASP A 154 -11.82 -12.99 13.62
CA ASP A 154 -11.96 -13.27 15.06
C ASP A 154 -13.11 -12.45 15.66
N ARG A 155 -13.22 -11.16 15.30
CA ARG A 155 -14.36 -10.31 15.71
C ARG A 155 -15.69 -10.86 15.21
N GLN A 156 -15.77 -11.23 13.93
CA GLN A 156 -16.97 -11.85 13.35
C GLN A 156 -17.33 -13.16 14.06
N ALA A 157 -16.35 -14.00 14.40
CA ALA A 157 -16.58 -15.26 15.10
C ALA A 157 -17.17 -15.06 16.51
N VAL A 158 -16.75 -14.01 17.22
CA VAL A 158 -17.35 -13.61 18.52
C VAL A 158 -18.80 -13.20 18.33
N ILE A 159 -19.09 -12.30 17.38
CA ILE A 159 -20.44 -11.79 17.12
C ILE A 159 -21.39 -12.93 16.70
N LEU A 160 -20.93 -13.83 15.84
CA LEU A 160 -21.73 -15.00 15.41
C LEU A 160 -22.04 -15.93 16.58
N ARG A 161 -21.13 -16.09 17.54
CA ARG A 161 -21.36 -16.89 18.74
C ARG A 161 -22.42 -16.25 19.64
N GLU A 162 -22.35 -14.94 19.83
CA GLU A 162 -23.34 -14.17 20.61
C GLU A 162 -24.73 -14.23 19.96
N LEU A 163 -24.81 -14.01 18.65
CA LEU A 163 -26.05 -14.13 17.88
C LEU A 163 -26.66 -15.52 18.01
N ARG A 164 -25.86 -16.58 17.91
CA ARG A 164 -26.33 -17.96 18.06
C ARG A 164 -26.90 -18.21 19.46
N GLY A 165 -26.24 -17.69 20.50
CA GLY A 165 -26.74 -17.74 21.87
C GLY A 165 -28.08 -17.02 22.01
N ARG A 166 -28.17 -15.79 21.47
CA ARG A 166 -29.38 -14.97 21.58
C ARG A 166 -30.56 -15.55 20.80
N ILE A 167 -30.33 -16.16 19.63
CA ILE A 167 -31.37 -16.91 18.90
C ILE A 167 -31.92 -18.05 19.76
N ALA A 168 -31.06 -18.80 20.45
CA ALA A 168 -31.50 -19.91 21.31
C ALA A 168 -32.33 -19.41 22.51
N GLU A 169 -31.95 -18.27 23.09
CA GLU A 169 -32.68 -17.63 24.18
C GLU A 169 -34.04 -17.07 23.73
N LEU A 170 -34.09 -16.39 22.59
CA LEU A 170 -35.34 -15.92 21.98
C LEU A 170 -36.31 -17.07 21.72
N GLN A 171 -35.80 -18.18 21.16
CA GLN A 171 -36.61 -19.38 20.94
C GLN A 171 -37.18 -19.96 22.24
N HIS A 172 -36.50 -19.79 23.37
CA HIS A 172 -37.01 -20.18 24.69
C HIS A 172 -38.12 -19.22 25.15
N GLN A 173 -37.87 -17.92 25.12
CA GLN A 173 -38.80 -16.88 25.59
C GLN A 173 -40.09 -16.84 24.75
N PHE A 174 -40.01 -17.02 23.43
CA PHE A 174 -41.19 -17.14 22.57
C PHE A 174 -42.06 -18.36 22.93
N ARG A 175 -41.46 -19.47 23.39
CA ARG A 175 -42.23 -20.62 23.90
C ARG A 175 -42.92 -20.30 25.23
N GLU A 176 -42.36 -19.37 26.01
CA GLU A 176 -42.88 -18.99 27.33
C GLU A 176 -43.83 -17.77 27.30
N GLY A 177 -43.97 -17.10 26.15
CA GLY A 177 -44.96 -16.03 25.93
C GLY A 177 -44.52 -14.64 26.37
N ASP A 178 -43.22 -14.34 26.30
CA ASP A 178 -42.64 -13.06 26.74
C ASP A 178 -42.91 -11.89 25.76
N GLU A 179 -43.15 -10.69 26.30
CA GLU A 179 -43.53 -9.47 25.56
C GLU A 179 -42.34 -8.55 25.19
N ASP A 180 -41.12 -8.83 25.68
CA ASP A 180 -39.94 -7.94 25.53
C ASP A 180 -39.19 -8.08 24.17
N ALA A 181 -39.86 -8.64 23.15
CA ALA A 181 -39.29 -9.02 21.86
C ALA A 181 -38.68 -7.84 21.07
N GLU A 182 -39.23 -6.64 21.21
CA GLU A 182 -38.83 -5.46 20.42
C GLU A 182 -37.42 -4.95 20.78
N ARG A 183 -37.08 -4.97 22.08
CA ARG A 183 -35.73 -4.61 22.57
C ARG A 183 -34.68 -5.60 22.11
N GLN A 184 -35.06 -6.87 21.97
CA GLN A 184 -34.18 -7.97 21.59
C GLN A 184 -33.92 -8.02 20.07
N LEU A 185 -34.92 -7.65 19.26
CA LEU A 185 -34.79 -7.42 17.82
C LEU A 185 -33.78 -6.29 17.51
N ALA A 186 -33.84 -5.17 18.24
CA ALA A 186 -32.91 -4.06 18.04
C ALA A 186 -31.44 -4.46 18.26
N ASP A 187 -31.18 -5.32 19.23
CA ASP A 187 -29.82 -5.82 19.49
C ASP A 187 -29.35 -6.79 18.40
N PHE A 188 -30.24 -7.67 17.92
CA PHE A 188 -29.97 -8.56 16.79
C PHE A 188 -29.55 -7.79 15.53
N TYR A 189 -30.28 -6.74 15.16
CA TYR A 189 -29.95 -5.93 13.99
C TYR A 189 -28.61 -5.21 14.11
N ARG A 190 -28.23 -4.73 15.31
CA ARG A 190 -26.89 -4.14 15.52
C ARG A 190 -25.76 -5.13 15.22
N HIS A 191 -25.90 -6.38 15.64
CA HIS A 191 -24.87 -7.40 15.43
C HIS A 191 -24.78 -7.79 13.94
N GLN A 192 -25.91 -7.84 13.23
CA GLN A 192 -25.91 -8.04 11.78
C GLN A 192 -25.24 -6.90 11.02
N GLU A 193 -25.45 -5.65 11.46
CA GLU A 193 -24.83 -4.48 10.83
C GLU A 193 -23.30 -4.53 10.96
N VAL A 194 -22.78 -4.82 12.16
CA VAL A 194 -21.32 -4.96 12.35
C VAL A 194 -20.74 -6.07 11.48
N LEU A 195 -21.40 -7.23 11.36
CA LEU A 195 -20.93 -8.30 10.46
C LEU A 195 -20.90 -7.85 8.99
N ARG A 196 -21.87 -7.04 8.58
CA ARG A 196 -21.95 -6.50 7.22
C ARG A 196 -20.83 -5.49 6.95
N GLU A 197 -20.60 -4.57 7.88
CA GLU A 197 -19.51 -3.59 7.82
C GLU A 197 -18.14 -4.29 7.77
N ASP A 198 -17.91 -5.26 8.65
CA ASP A 198 -16.70 -6.10 8.67
C ASP A 198 -16.45 -6.79 7.34
N GLN A 199 -17.51 -7.35 6.74
CA GLN A 199 -17.40 -8.03 5.45
C GLN A 199 -17.12 -7.05 4.31
N GLN A 200 -17.70 -5.85 4.35
CA GLN A 200 -17.40 -4.79 3.39
C GLN A 200 -15.96 -4.29 3.52
N GLU A 201 -15.45 -4.14 4.75
CA GLU A 201 -14.06 -3.75 5.02
C GLU A 201 -13.08 -4.79 4.44
N LEU A 202 -13.33 -6.09 4.68
CA LEU A 202 -12.53 -7.17 4.08
C LEU A 202 -12.52 -7.12 2.55
N ASN A 203 -13.68 -6.90 1.94
CA ASN A 203 -13.80 -6.85 0.48
C ASN A 203 -13.08 -5.63 -0.10
N PHE A 204 -13.19 -4.47 0.55
CA PHE A 204 -12.52 -3.24 0.12
C PHE A 204 -10.99 -3.35 0.21
N ARG A 205 -10.46 -3.94 1.28
CA ARG A 205 -9.02 -4.12 1.46
C ARG A 205 -8.42 -5.15 0.50
N LYS A 206 -9.16 -6.19 0.13
CA LYS A 206 -8.75 -7.12 -0.94
C LYS A 206 -8.65 -6.45 -2.31
N PHE A 207 -9.34 -5.34 -2.51
CA PHE A 207 -9.42 -4.64 -3.79
C PHE A 207 -8.52 -3.40 -3.89
N THR A 208 -8.11 -2.83 -2.75
CA THR A 208 -7.33 -1.59 -2.74
C THR A 208 -5.89 -1.85 -2.30
N TYR A 209 -4.96 -1.66 -3.23
CA TYR A 209 -3.52 -1.48 -2.97
C TYR A 209 -3.24 -0.15 -2.24
N SER A 210 -4.06 0.19 -1.24
CA SER A 210 -4.08 1.52 -0.62
C SER A 210 -3.04 1.71 0.47
N SER A 211 -2.30 0.65 0.81
CA SER A 211 -1.22 0.70 1.79
C SER A 211 -0.06 -0.22 1.42
N TRP A 212 1.11 0.11 1.95
CA TRP A 212 2.26 -0.78 2.03
C TRP A 212 1.91 -2.08 2.72
#